data_AF-A0A0C3DP14-F1
#
_entry.id   AF-A0A0C3DP14-F1
#
_cell.length_a   1.000
_cell.length_b   1.000
_cell.length_c   1.000
_cell.angle_alpha   90.00
_cell.angle_beta   90.00
_cell.angle_gamma   90.00
#
_symmetry.space_group_name_H-M   'P 1'
#
loop_
_entity.id
_entity.type
_entity.pdbx_description
1 polymer ?
#
loop_
_entity_poly.entity_id
_entity_poly.type
_entity_poly.pdbx_seq_one_letter_code
_entity_poly.pdbx_strand_id
1 'polypeptide(L)'
;LPKSKAGTMYQLHSGHIVLNQHLHHINRSNRPLCIQCEANKPETVHHMLFECEWYNSECHILRNKLGREALSMSSCWWTRMG
;
A
#
# COMPACT_ATOMS: atom_id res chain seq x y z
N LEU A 1 4.26 16.11 15.25
CA LEU A 1 4.77 15.12 14.25
C LEU A 1 5.23 15.88 13.02
N PRO A 2 6.43 15.60 12.45
CA PRO A 2 6.85 16.26 11.22
C PRO A 2 5.82 15.94 10.13
N LYS A 3 5.29 16.98 9.46
CA LYS A 3 4.15 16.87 8.53
C LYS A 3 4.34 15.82 7.42
N SER A 4 5.60 15.50 7.07
CA SER A 4 5.94 14.52 6.03
C SER A 4 5.51 13.09 6.35
N LYS A 5 5.66 12.61 7.59
CA LYS A 5 5.35 11.21 7.94
C LYS A 5 3.84 10.94 7.99
N ALA A 6 3.08 11.91 8.49
CA ALA A 6 1.62 11.80 8.59
C ALA A 6 0.95 11.82 7.21
N GLY A 7 1.44 12.64 6.28
CA GLY A 7 0.94 12.70 4.91
C GLY A 7 1.13 11.39 4.15
N THR A 8 2.32 10.78 4.25
CA THR A 8 2.60 9.47 3.64
C THR A 8 1.73 8.37 4.24
N MET A 9 1.53 8.37 5.56
CA MET A 9 0.65 7.39 6.22
C MET A 9 -0.80 7.55 5.76
N TYR A 10 -1.29 8.79 5.65
CA TYR A 10 -2.61 9.06 5.11
C TYR A 10 -2.76 8.58 3.65
N GLN A 11 -1.76 8.83 2.80
CA GLN A 11 -1.76 8.35 1.41
C GLN A 11 -1.74 6.82 1.32
N LEU A 12 -0.99 6.16 2.21
CA LEU A 12 -1.00 4.69 2.32
C LEU A 12 -2.38 4.18 2.73
N HIS A 13 -3.00 4.74 3.77
CA HIS A 13 -4.31 4.30 4.25
C HIS A 13 -5.43 4.57 3.24
N SER A 14 -5.40 5.73 2.56
CA SER A 14 -6.39 6.10 1.54
C SER A 14 -6.15 5.45 0.17
N GLY A 15 -5.02 4.75 -0.01
CA GLY A 15 -4.63 4.21 -1.31
C GLY A 15 -4.22 5.29 -2.33
N HIS A 16 -4.05 6.54 -1.91
CA HIS A 16 -3.58 7.67 -2.73
C HIS A 16 -2.05 7.71 -2.88
N ILE A 17 -1.37 6.59 -2.64
CA ILE A 17 0.04 6.45 -2.91
C ILE A 17 0.27 6.20 -4.41
N VAL A 18 1.47 6.52 -4.89
CA VAL A 18 1.97 6.30 -6.26
C VAL A 18 2.13 4.81 -6.61
N LEU A 19 1.05 4.04 -6.51
CA LEU A 19 0.93 2.66 -7.01
C LEU A 19 0.10 2.65 -8.29
N ASN A 20 0.34 1.68 -9.16
CA ASN A 20 -0.25 1.64 -10.50
C ASN A 20 -1.78 1.65 -10.50
N GLN A 21 -2.46 1.05 -9.52
CA GLN A 21 -3.92 1.15 -9.42
C GLN A 21 -4.40 2.61 -9.27
N HIS A 22 -3.77 3.38 -8.38
CA HIS A 22 -4.10 4.78 -8.17
C HIS A 22 -3.71 5.62 -9.38
N LEU A 23 -2.51 5.39 -9.93
CA LEU A 23 -2.01 6.10 -11.10
C LEU A 23 -2.90 5.86 -12.32
N HIS A 24 -3.39 4.65 -12.52
CA HIS A 24 -4.33 4.34 -13.59
C HIS A 24 -5.65 5.11 -13.43
N HIS A 25 -6.18 5.20 -12.20
CA HIS A 25 -7.41 5.96 -11.93
C HIS A 25 -7.26 7.45 -12.29
N ILE A 26 -6.09 8.04 -12.06
CA ILE A 26 -5.82 9.45 -12.43
C ILE A 26 -5.20 9.62 -13.83
N ASN A 27 -5.27 8.59 -14.68
CA ASN A 27 -4.73 8.59 -16.05
C ASN A 27 -3.22 8.90 -16.13
N ARG A 28 -2.45 8.48 -15.13
CA ARG A 28 -0.99 8.61 -15.03
C ARG A 28 -0.22 7.30 -15.24
N SER A 29 -0.91 6.17 -15.29
CA SER A 29 -0.34 4.88 -15.68
C SER A 29 -1.26 4.19 -16.68
N ASN A 30 -0.66 3.51 -17.66
CA ASN A 30 -1.39 2.80 -18.72
C ASN A 30 -2.07 1.52 -18.21
N ARG A 31 -1.60 0.94 -17.10
CA ARG A 31 -2.10 -0.32 -16.56
C ARG A 31 -2.21 -0.23 -15.04
N PRO A 32 -3.27 -0.79 -14.43
CA PRO A 32 -3.43 -0.78 -12.98
C PRO A 32 -2.60 -1.87 -12.26
N LEU A 33 -1.80 -2.64 -13.00
CA LEU A 33 -1.20 -3.88 -12.52
C LEU A 33 0.17 -3.67 -11.88
N CYS A 34 0.51 -4.55 -10.95
CA CYS A 34 1.85 -4.65 -10.40
C CYS A 34 2.80 -5.12 -11.50
N ILE A 35 3.81 -4.31 -11.79
CA ILE A 35 4.86 -4.64 -12.76
C ILE A 35 6.00 -5.43 -12.12
N GLN A 36 6.06 -5.45 -10.78
CA GLN A 36 7.14 -6.05 -10.01
C GLN A 36 6.92 -7.55 -9.78
N CYS A 37 5.67 -7.97 -9.58
CA CYS A 37 5.34 -9.38 -9.51
C CYS A 37 4.64 -9.83 -10.80
N GLU A 38 5.00 -11.00 -11.29
CA GLU A 38 4.41 -11.61 -12.49
C GLU A 38 2.93 -12.04 -12.29
N ALA A 39 2.32 -11.70 -11.15
CA ALA A 39 1.00 -12.16 -10.76
C ALA A 39 -0.16 -11.53 -11.55
N ASN A 40 0.08 -10.56 -12.45
CA ASN A 40 -0.97 -9.84 -13.20
C ASN A 40 -2.08 -9.27 -12.27
N LYS A 41 -1.73 -8.94 -11.03
CA LYS A 41 -2.66 -8.39 -10.02
C LYS A 41 -2.64 -6.87 -10.01
N PRO A 42 -3.75 -6.20 -9.69
CA PRO A 42 -3.76 -4.77 -9.42
C PRO A 42 -2.75 -4.36 -8.35
N GLU A 43 -1.94 -3.34 -8.62
CA GLU A 43 -0.97 -2.81 -7.66
C GLU A 43 -1.69 -1.90 -6.65
N THR A 44 -2.29 -2.54 -5.65
CA THR A 44 -2.96 -1.87 -4.53
C THR A 44 -2.03 -1.82 -3.31
N VAL A 45 -2.38 -0.99 -2.32
CA VAL A 45 -1.68 -0.98 -1.02
C VAL A 45 -1.75 -2.35 -0.34
N HIS A 46 -2.89 -3.05 -0.44
CA HIS A 46 -3.02 -4.41 0.07
C HIS A 46 -2.04 -5.36 -0.62
N HIS A 47 -2.00 -5.33 -1.96
CA HIS A 47 -1.09 -6.15 -2.73
C HIS A 47 0.37 -5.86 -2.34
N MET A 48 0.77 -4.58 -2.29
CA MET A 48 2.13 -4.17 -1.88
C MET A 48 2.48 -4.65 -0.46
N LEU A 49 1.57 -4.46 0.51
CA LEU A 49 1.85 -4.75 1.92
C LEU A 49 1.73 -6.21 2.30
N PHE A 50 0.98 -7.04 1.58
CA PHE A 50 0.62 -8.39 2.04
C PHE A 50 0.83 -9.51 1.02
N GLU A 51 0.81 -9.21 -0.27
CA GLU A 51 0.81 -10.25 -1.31
C GLU A 51 2.03 -10.21 -2.22
N CYS A 52 2.63 -9.04 -2.42
CA CYS A 52 3.71 -8.86 -3.36
C CYS A 52 5.01 -9.38 -2.76
N GLU A 53 5.53 -10.45 -3.33
CA GLU A 53 6.81 -11.06 -2.92
C GLU A 53 7.98 -10.10 -3.10
N TRP A 54 7.92 -9.26 -4.14
CA TRP A 54 8.96 -8.28 -4.44
C TRP A 54 9.12 -7.27 -3.31
N TYR A 55 8.00 -6.74 -2.78
CA TYR A 55 8.01 -5.77 -1.67
C TYR A 55 8.14 -6.41 -0.29
N ASN A 56 8.28 -7.74 -0.22
CA ASN A 56 8.23 -8.44 1.06
C ASN A 56 9.40 -8.04 1.98
N SER A 57 10.57 -7.76 1.42
CA SER A 57 11.76 -7.38 2.20
C SER A 57 11.59 -6.02 2.89
N GLU A 58 11.07 -5.04 2.17
CA GLU A 58 10.77 -3.70 2.65
C GLU A 58 9.62 -3.75 3.66
N CYS A 59 8.58 -4.52 3.35
CA CYS A 59 7.45 -4.73 4.25
C CYS A 59 7.88 -5.48 5.52
N HIS A 60 8.85 -6.39 5.45
CA HIS A 60 9.40 -7.06 6.63
C HIS A 60 10.07 -6.06 7.57
N ILE A 61 10.88 -5.15 7.04
CA ILE A 61 11.48 -4.06 7.83
C ILE A 61 10.39 -3.17 8.46
N LEU A 62 9.34 -2.85 7.69
CA LEU A 62 8.23 -2.04 8.18
C LEU A 62 7.49 -2.73 9.34
N ARG A 63 7.17 -4.02 9.18
CA ARG A 63 6.52 -4.86 10.22
C ARG A 63 7.37 -4.94 11.48
N ASN A 64 8.69 -5.10 11.35
CA ASN A 64 9.59 -5.17 12.49
C ASN A 64 9.67 -3.83 13.24
N LYS A 65 9.58 -2.70 12.53
CA LYS A 65 9.62 -1.35 13.14
C LYS A 65 8.30 -0.96 13.81
N LEU A 66 7.17 -1.36 13.23
CA LEU A 66 5.84 -0.97 13.70
C LEU A 66 5.22 -1.99 14.68
N GLY A 67 5.77 -3.21 14.75
CA GLY A 67 5.19 -4.33 15.49
C GLY A 67 4.13 -5.07 14.68
N ARG A 68 3.81 -6.31 15.11
CA ARG A 68 2.95 -7.24 14.35
C ARG A 68 1.51 -6.72 14.14
N GLU A 69 1.00 -5.86 15.00
CA GLU A 69 -0.38 -5.37 14.94
C GLU A 69 -0.61 -4.19 13.99
N ALA A 70 0.44 -3.41 13.69
CA ALA A 70 0.30 -2.18 12.91
C ALA A 70 0.01 -2.39 11.42
N LEU A 71 0.22 -3.61 10.93
CA LEU A 71 -0.13 -4.04 9.57
C LEU A 71 -1.15 -5.18 9.59
N SER A 72 -1.83 -5.43 10.71
CA SER A 72 -2.96 -6.36 10.69
C SER A 72 -4.09 -5.74 9.87
N MET A 73 -4.66 -6.50 8.93
CA MET A 73 -5.81 -6.03 8.16
C MET A 73 -6.94 -5.59 9.11
N SER A 74 -7.10 -6.28 10.24
CA SER A 74 -8.04 -5.98 11.35
C SER A 74 -7.89 -4.59 11.97
N SER A 75 -6.68 -4.02 12.02
CA SER A 75 -6.45 -2.66 12.55
C SER A 75 -6.59 -1.57 11.48
N CYS A 76 -6.52 -1.94 10.19
CA CYS A 76 -6.75 -1.04 9.05
C CYS A 76 -8.21 -0.96 8.56
N TRP A 77 -9.17 -1.67 9.17
CA TRP A 77 -10.59 -1.61 8.79
C TRP A 77 -11.37 -0.40 9.33
N TRP A 78 -10.76 0.52 10.08
CA TRP A 78 -11.40 1.79 10.44
C TRP A 78 -11.38 2.78 9.28
N THR A 79 -12.11 2.47 8.19
CA THR A 79 -12.88 3.40 7.32
C THR A 79 -13.37 2.66 6.07
N ARG A 80 -14.23 1.64 6.26
CA ARG A 80 -15.32 1.36 5.31
C ARG A 80 -16.66 1.69 5.99
N MET A 81 -16.84 2.96 6.30
CA MET A 81 -18.15 3.61 6.46
C MET A 81 -17.90 5.12 6.51
N GLY A 82 -18.52 5.83 5.57
CA GLY A 82 -18.34 7.23 5.24
C GLY A 82 -18.73 7.43 3.80
#